data_AF-A0A536KII4-F1
#
_entry.id   AF-A0A536KII4-F1
#
_cell.length_a   1.000
_cell.length_b   1.000
_cell.length_c   1.000
_cell.angle_alpha   90.00
_cell.angle_beta   90.00
_cell.angle_gamma   90.00
#
_symmetry.space_group_name_H-M   'P 1'
#
loop_
_entity.id
_entity.type
_entity.pdbx_description
1 polymer ?
#
loop_
_entity_poly.entity_id
_entity_poly.type
_entity_poly.pdbx_seq_one_letter_code
_entity_poly.pdbx_strand_id
1 'polypeptide(L)'
;MTLTVAVLGIDGSGKSSLAQALPVVLAAELEIAAGAAGDDYWVYGPDQDHLAPHFHPRGMPLAARLSRLTRRWAKRSAGNPRLYPYLKLAQMLFQDDAAVAIGRRYRTAAMVCDGNLLLSATGRAGNYRTRRERATPADIAAAYRHLLSSSPLDVEAASRLPALGTAATVSRWLRRIGFDGVWLPDAVIFLDLPPTIALQRIGHRGQHVDAHENLADMTHARESYVKAVAAYTQITGRQACVIDAEGKTPGEILRIAFAYLQPQLARASEAARQRVLGTSPDAGLKTALNPGYVFRYLLPRFFSGAWRELTFPLSGTGRQLLAEGYSAGVMRVIYDHDRQAQGILDRVFFGYPLHRAVYDRLQILVDRLRPELEARLRRRGRLRIFSAPSGFAYDLIRPLEAIIAADPGAARRIELVAADLDPHGVLAPELKARADRLGVKFRMILGDITAEATRAEIASGGPYQVALFVGLSSWLPKPLTVAHLTWLRGQLAPDAVLVTDCFSADTYAEGGRYAGYRASYYSPAAYQALLEWCGYAGLEAVATSGRDRINHVFLSRARAGRREPARTG
;
A
#
# COMPACT_ATOMS: atom_id res chain seq x y z
N MET A 1 -4.38 20.74 10.73
CA MET A 1 -4.48 21.18 9.32
C MET A 1 -3.91 20.06 8.46
N THR A 2 -4.52 19.74 7.31
CA THR A 2 -4.05 18.66 6.42
C THR A 2 -3.20 19.27 5.31
N LEU A 3 -1.96 18.81 5.14
CA LEU A 3 -1.08 19.18 4.03
C LEU A 3 -1.57 18.51 2.74
N THR A 4 -1.99 19.30 1.75
CA THR A 4 -2.38 18.77 0.43
C THR A 4 -1.17 18.71 -0.50
N VAL A 5 -0.90 17.54 -1.09
CA VAL A 5 0.27 17.33 -1.96
C VAL A 5 -0.20 16.89 -3.33
N ALA A 6 0.27 17.51 -4.40
CA ALA A 6 -0.01 17.06 -5.77
C ALA A 6 1.24 16.43 -6.39
N VAL A 7 1.09 15.21 -6.92
CA VAL A 7 2.12 14.56 -7.73
C VAL A 7 1.80 14.79 -9.21
N LEU A 8 2.73 15.40 -9.93
CA LEU A 8 2.63 15.72 -11.35
C LEU A 8 3.64 14.90 -12.16
N GLY A 9 3.33 14.68 -13.43
CA GLY A 9 4.22 13.98 -14.36
C GLY A 9 3.55 13.78 -15.71
N ILE A 10 4.37 13.63 -16.75
CA ILE A 10 3.87 13.28 -18.10
C ILE A 10 3.58 11.78 -18.23
N ASP A 11 4.27 10.96 -17.44
CA ASP A 11 4.02 9.53 -17.29
C ASP A 11 2.92 9.27 -16.24
N GLY A 12 1.80 8.68 -16.68
CA GLY A 12 0.71 8.27 -15.81
C GLY A 12 1.12 7.29 -14.70
N SER A 13 1.89 6.24 -15.02
CA SER A 13 2.18 5.14 -14.09
C SER A 13 3.13 5.56 -12.96
N GLY A 14 4.20 6.29 -13.27
CA GLY A 14 5.19 6.71 -12.25
C GLY A 14 4.55 7.62 -11.21
N LYS A 15 3.73 8.57 -11.66
CA LYS A 15 2.97 9.49 -10.81
C LYS A 15 1.96 8.74 -9.93
N SER A 16 1.14 7.85 -10.49
CA SER A 16 0.12 7.13 -9.72
C SER A 16 0.75 6.18 -8.69
N SER A 17 1.85 5.51 -9.07
CA SER A 17 2.62 4.66 -8.15
C SER A 17 3.19 5.46 -6.98
N LEU A 18 3.79 6.63 -7.23
CA LEU A 18 4.30 7.48 -6.16
C LEU A 18 3.17 8.00 -5.25
N ALA A 19 2.08 8.48 -5.84
CA ALA A 19 0.93 9.02 -5.08
C ALA A 19 0.29 7.96 -4.16
N GLN A 20 0.29 6.69 -4.57
CA GLN A 20 -0.22 5.58 -3.75
C GLN A 20 0.77 5.11 -2.69
N ALA A 21 2.07 5.08 -3.00
CA ALA A 21 3.11 4.55 -2.12
C ALA A 21 3.55 5.53 -1.02
N LEU A 22 3.69 6.82 -1.36
CA LEU A 22 4.23 7.84 -0.46
C LEU A 22 3.45 7.97 0.87
N PRO A 23 2.10 7.93 0.90
CA PRO A 23 1.35 7.94 2.15
C PRO A 23 1.65 6.78 3.09
N VAL A 24 1.98 5.59 2.57
CA VAL A 24 2.34 4.44 3.41
C VAL A 24 3.65 4.70 4.15
N VAL A 25 4.64 5.24 3.44
CA VAL A 25 5.94 5.61 4.03
C VAL A 25 5.78 6.75 5.02
N LEU A 26 5.01 7.78 4.70
CA LEU A 26 4.72 8.88 5.63
C LEU A 26 4.07 8.37 6.92
N ALA A 27 3.10 7.45 6.81
CA ALA A 27 2.44 6.86 7.97
C ALA A 27 3.38 6.00 8.82
N ALA A 28 4.35 5.32 8.20
CA ALA A 28 5.32 4.48 8.88
C ALA A 28 6.47 5.28 9.53
N GLU A 29 7.04 6.26 8.83
CA GLU A 29 8.25 6.96 9.27
C GLU A 29 7.96 8.17 10.16
N LEU A 30 6.80 8.83 9.98
CA LEU A 30 6.43 10.02 10.76
C LEU A 30 5.34 9.74 11.80
N GLU A 31 4.85 8.49 11.84
CA GLU A 31 3.77 8.04 12.73
C GLU A 31 2.48 8.88 12.60
N ILE A 32 2.16 9.33 11.39
CA ILE A 32 0.99 10.18 11.10
C ILE A 32 -0.09 9.43 10.30
N ALA A 33 -1.33 9.93 10.36
CA ALA A 33 -2.34 9.53 9.38
C ALA A 33 -2.07 10.23 8.04
N ALA A 34 -1.90 9.47 6.97
CA ALA A 34 -1.64 9.99 5.62
C ALA A 34 -2.56 9.31 4.59
N GLY A 35 -3.10 10.08 3.66
CA GLY A 35 -4.04 9.58 2.65
C GLY A 35 -3.52 9.68 1.23
N ALA A 36 -4.09 8.85 0.35
CA ALA A 36 -3.89 8.88 -1.10
C ALA A 36 -5.23 9.16 -1.80
N ALA A 37 -5.23 10.06 -2.78
CA ALA A 37 -6.37 10.33 -3.66
C ALA A 37 -5.95 10.17 -5.11
N GLY A 38 -6.55 9.24 -5.83
CA GLY A 38 -6.29 9.05 -7.25
C GLY A 38 -7.25 8.04 -7.85
N ASP A 39 -6.68 6.97 -8.36
CA ASP A 39 -7.44 5.82 -8.87
C ASP A 39 -8.39 5.23 -7.84
N ASP A 40 -7.90 5.17 -6.60
CA ASP A 40 -8.57 4.75 -5.40
C ASP A 40 -8.26 5.72 -4.26
N TYR A 41 -8.98 5.54 -3.15
CA TYR A 41 -8.83 6.35 -1.97
C TYR A 41 -8.32 5.50 -0.81
N TRP A 42 -7.26 5.98 -0.18
CA TRP A 42 -6.63 5.33 0.94
C TRP A 42 -6.44 6.32 2.08
N VAL A 43 -6.53 5.82 3.31
CA VAL A 43 -6.05 6.52 4.50
C VAL A 43 -5.33 5.50 5.35
N TYR A 44 -4.02 5.66 5.39
CA TYR A 44 -3.11 4.87 6.21
C TYR A 44 -2.93 5.56 7.56
N GLY A 45 -2.99 4.77 8.62
CA GLY A 45 -2.57 5.20 9.96
C GLY A 45 -1.31 4.44 10.38
N PRO A 46 -0.60 4.91 11.43
CA PRO A 46 0.55 4.19 11.97
C PRO A 46 0.14 2.83 12.55
N ASP A 47 -0.99 2.80 13.27
CA ASP A 47 -1.46 1.61 13.99
C ASP A 47 -2.54 0.82 13.24
N GLN A 48 -3.33 1.46 12.38
CA GLN A 48 -4.37 0.77 11.63
C GLN A 48 -4.78 1.61 10.44
N ASP A 49 -5.25 0.95 9.39
CA ASP A 49 -5.79 1.68 8.25
C ASP A 49 -7.22 2.13 8.50
N HIS A 50 -7.58 3.26 7.89
CA HIS A 50 -8.85 3.93 8.11
C HIS A 50 -9.75 3.96 6.88
N LEU A 51 -9.15 3.82 5.69
CA LEU A 51 -9.84 3.74 4.41
C LEU A 51 -8.97 2.98 3.41
N ALA A 52 -9.58 2.04 2.69
CA ALA A 52 -8.98 1.32 1.58
C ALA A 52 -10.08 0.94 0.56
N PRO A 53 -9.74 0.51 -0.68
CA PRO A 53 -10.69 -0.16 -1.56
C PRO A 53 -11.43 -1.25 -0.81
N HIS A 54 -12.75 -1.27 -0.95
CA HIS A 54 -13.66 -2.23 -0.28
C HIS A 54 -13.72 -2.15 1.26
N PHE A 55 -12.98 -1.25 1.90
CA PHE A 55 -13.01 -0.99 3.34
C PHE A 55 -13.26 0.48 3.63
N HIS A 56 -14.52 0.80 3.97
CA HIS A 56 -14.96 2.16 4.26
C HIS A 56 -15.85 2.16 5.51
N PRO A 57 -15.27 1.95 6.71
CA PRO A 57 -16.05 1.79 7.95
C PRO A 57 -16.87 3.03 8.34
N ARG A 58 -16.51 4.20 7.81
CA ARG A 58 -17.27 5.47 7.96
C ARG A 58 -18.00 5.91 6.68
N GLY A 59 -18.11 5.00 5.71
CA GLY A 59 -18.62 5.29 4.36
C GLY A 59 -17.67 6.16 3.53
N MET A 60 -17.90 6.15 2.22
CA MET A 60 -17.15 6.96 1.24
C MET A 60 -17.84 8.31 1.01
N PRO A 61 -17.12 9.45 0.96
CA PRO A 61 -17.72 10.73 0.60
C PRO A 61 -18.40 10.68 -0.77
N LEU A 62 -19.44 11.50 -0.97
CA LEU A 62 -20.16 11.58 -2.24
C LEU A 62 -19.21 11.94 -3.40
N ALA A 63 -18.30 12.89 -3.20
CA ALA A 63 -17.31 13.26 -4.21
C ALA A 63 -16.41 12.10 -4.63
N ALA A 64 -15.97 11.25 -3.70
CA ALA A 64 -15.18 10.06 -4.04
C ALA A 64 -15.98 9.06 -4.90
N ARG A 65 -17.29 8.91 -4.63
CA ARG A 65 -18.20 8.09 -5.45
C ARG A 65 -18.40 8.68 -6.84
N LEU A 66 -18.65 9.99 -6.93
CA LEU A 66 -18.81 10.71 -8.20
C LEU A 66 -17.52 10.65 -9.03
N SER A 67 -16.37 10.89 -8.41
CA SER A 67 -15.05 10.78 -9.06
C SER A 67 -14.84 9.39 -9.69
N ARG A 68 -15.17 8.31 -8.96
CA ARG A 68 -15.11 6.94 -9.51
C ARG A 68 -16.08 6.74 -10.68
N LEU A 69 -17.29 7.28 -10.60
CA LEU A 69 -18.28 7.20 -11.68
C LEU A 69 -17.79 7.94 -12.94
N THR A 70 -17.41 9.21 -12.79
CA THR A 70 -16.91 10.05 -13.89
C THR A 70 -15.62 9.48 -14.47
N ARG A 71 -14.77 8.84 -13.67
CA ARG A 71 -13.58 8.13 -14.15
C ARG A 71 -13.94 6.97 -15.06
N ARG A 72 -14.91 6.13 -14.65
CA ARG A 72 -15.39 5.01 -15.48
C ARG A 72 -15.93 5.52 -16.81
N TRP A 73 -16.65 6.63 -16.79
CA TRP A 73 -17.19 7.24 -18.01
C TRP A 73 -16.09 7.84 -18.87
N ALA A 74 -15.13 8.57 -18.28
CA ALA A 74 -13.97 9.11 -18.99
C ALA A 74 -13.20 8.00 -19.70
N LYS A 75 -12.92 6.86 -19.04
CA LYS A 75 -12.27 5.70 -19.65
C LYS A 75 -13.05 5.14 -20.84
N ARG A 76 -14.37 5.02 -20.72
CA ARG A 76 -15.24 4.56 -21.82
C ARG A 76 -15.30 5.55 -22.98
N SER A 77 -15.07 6.83 -22.71
CA SER A 77 -15.09 7.91 -23.69
C SER A 77 -13.70 8.33 -24.16
N ALA A 78 -12.63 7.58 -23.85
CA ALA A 78 -11.24 7.95 -24.18
C ALA A 78 -11.03 8.19 -25.69
N GLY A 79 -11.74 7.45 -26.55
CA GLY A 79 -11.73 7.66 -28.00
C GLY A 79 -12.53 8.86 -28.51
N ASN A 80 -13.24 9.60 -27.64
CA ASN A 80 -14.03 10.77 -28.01
C ASN A 80 -13.34 12.06 -27.51
N PRO A 81 -12.63 12.79 -28.39
CA PRO A 81 -11.86 13.98 -28.01
C PRO A 81 -12.73 15.15 -27.56
N ARG A 82 -14.04 15.15 -27.87
CA ARG A 82 -14.97 16.20 -27.42
C ARG A 82 -15.51 15.95 -26.02
N LEU A 83 -15.67 14.69 -25.61
CA LEU A 83 -16.30 14.34 -24.33
C LEU A 83 -15.27 14.01 -23.24
N TYR A 84 -14.18 13.34 -23.61
CA TYR A 84 -13.14 12.91 -22.68
C TYR A 84 -12.59 14.05 -21.80
N PRO A 85 -12.23 15.23 -22.32
CA PRO A 85 -11.66 16.29 -21.50
C PRO A 85 -12.62 16.77 -20.40
N TYR A 86 -13.90 16.93 -20.71
CA TYR A 86 -14.90 17.37 -19.71
C TYR A 86 -15.12 16.32 -18.61
N LEU A 87 -15.22 15.04 -18.98
CA LEU A 87 -15.36 13.95 -18.00
C LEU A 87 -14.11 13.82 -17.13
N LYS A 88 -12.92 14.05 -17.71
CA LYS A 88 -11.65 14.05 -16.97
C LYS A 88 -11.57 15.23 -16.00
N LEU A 89 -11.96 16.44 -16.43
CA LEU A 89 -12.01 17.61 -15.55
C LEU A 89 -13.01 17.41 -14.41
N ALA A 90 -14.20 16.88 -14.68
CA ALA A 90 -15.18 16.54 -13.65
C ALA A 90 -14.63 15.49 -12.66
N GLN A 91 -13.96 14.46 -13.18
CA GLN A 91 -13.30 13.44 -12.36
C GLN A 91 -12.25 14.03 -11.42
N MET A 92 -11.42 14.95 -11.93
CA MET A 92 -10.39 15.62 -11.14
C MET A 92 -10.97 16.57 -10.10
N LEU A 93 -12.01 17.32 -10.45
CA LEU A 93 -12.73 18.16 -9.49
C LEU A 93 -13.28 17.33 -8.31
N PHE A 94 -13.97 16.23 -8.61
CA PHE A 94 -14.51 15.37 -7.56
C PHE A 94 -13.41 14.62 -6.79
N GLN A 95 -12.26 14.34 -7.40
CA GLN A 95 -11.10 13.77 -6.72
C GLN A 95 -10.52 14.76 -5.71
N ASP A 96 -10.36 16.02 -6.11
CA ASP A 96 -9.79 17.07 -5.28
C ASP A 96 -10.72 17.43 -4.11
N ASP A 97 -12.04 17.47 -4.33
CA ASP A 97 -13.03 17.61 -3.24
C ASP A 97 -13.01 16.39 -2.31
N ALA A 98 -12.95 15.18 -2.87
CA ALA A 98 -12.83 13.96 -2.09
C ALA A 98 -11.57 13.95 -1.22
N ALA A 99 -10.44 14.44 -1.73
CA ALA A 99 -9.19 14.54 -0.99
C ALA A 99 -9.36 15.42 0.27
N VAL A 100 -9.99 16.58 0.13
CA VAL A 100 -10.29 17.49 1.25
C VAL A 100 -11.28 16.85 2.23
N ALA A 101 -12.37 16.26 1.73
CA ALA A 101 -13.40 15.64 2.55
C ALA A 101 -12.85 14.44 3.36
N ILE A 102 -12.00 13.61 2.74
CA ILE A 102 -11.31 12.49 3.39
C ILE A 102 -10.31 13.02 4.41
N GLY A 103 -9.48 13.99 4.03
CA GLY A 103 -8.50 14.59 4.94
C GLY A 103 -9.13 15.13 6.21
N ARG A 104 -10.25 15.86 6.08
CA ARG A 104 -11.04 16.35 7.23
C ARG A 104 -11.67 15.21 8.04
N ARG A 105 -12.32 14.23 7.37
CA ARG A 105 -13.03 13.12 8.02
C ARG A 105 -12.12 12.21 8.86
N TYR A 106 -10.89 12.02 8.40
CA TYR A 106 -9.92 11.12 9.02
C TYR A 106 -8.76 11.85 9.70
N ARG A 107 -8.80 13.19 9.74
CA ARG A 107 -7.76 14.05 10.34
C ARG A 107 -6.37 13.70 9.83
N THR A 108 -6.22 13.50 8.52
CA THR A 108 -4.91 13.18 7.95
C THR A 108 -4.00 14.38 8.07
N ALA A 109 -2.73 14.14 8.39
CA ALA A 109 -1.69 15.17 8.36
C ALA A 109 -1.27 15.48 6.92
N ALA A 110 -1.33 14.49 6.02
CA ALA A 110 -1.06 14.67 4.60
C ALA A 110 -2.11 13.98 3.72
N MET A 111 -2.42 14.58 2.57
CA MET A 111 -3.23 13.99 1.50
C MET A 111 -2.48 14.09 0.17
N VAL A 112 -1.94 12.97 -0.30
CA VAL A 112 -1.17 12.90 -1.54
C VAL A 112 -2.11 12.58 -2.70
N CYS A 113 -2.19 13.49 -3.64
CA CYS A 113 -3.11 13.47 -4.77
C CYS A 113 -2.37 13.12 -6.05
N ASP A 114 -2.95 12.21 -6.81
CA ASP A 114 -2.56 11.90 -8.17
C ASP A 114 -3.03 13.02 -9.11
N GLY A 115 -2.19 14.05 -9.22
CA GLY A 115 -2.53 15.31 -9.87
C GLY A 115 -3.34 16.26 -8.98
N ASN A 116 -3.69 17.40 -9.57
CA ASN A 116 -4.59 18.41 -9.02
C ASN A 116 -5.28 19.10 -10.20
N LEU A 117 -6.56 19.43 -10.07
CA LEU A 117 -7.40 19.94 -11.15
C LEU A 117 -6.73 21.09 -11.92
N LEU A 118 -6.26 22.13 -11.22
CA LEU A 118 -5.69 23.31 -11.85
C LEU A 118 -4.35 22.98 -12.53
N LEU A 119 -3.46 22.31 -11.81
CA LEU A 119 -2.11 22.00 -12.30
C LEU A 119 -2.13 21.01 -13.48
N SER A 120 -2.97 19.97 -13.40
CA SER A 120 -3.11 18.98 -14.47
C SER A 120 -3.91 19.50 -15.66
N ALA A 121 -4.93 20.34 -15.44
CA ALA A 121 -5.62 21.01 -16.54
C ALA A 121 -4.64 21.86 -17.35
N THR A 122 -3.82 22.68 -16.69
CA THR A 122 -2.79 23.49 -17.36
C THR A 122 -1.74 22.63 -18.07
N GLY A 123 -1.22 21.60 -17.39
CA GLY A 123 -0.22 20.69 -17.96
C GLY A 123 -0.69 19.95 -19.22
N ARG A 124 -2.00 19.75 -19.38
CA ARG A 124 -2.60 19.07 -20.54
C ARG A 124 -3.36 19.99 -21.49
N ALA A 125 -3.60 21.25 -21.11
CA ALA A 125 -4.49 22.17 -21.83
C ALA A 125 -4.07 22.35 -23.28
N GLY A 126 -2.78 22.53 -23.56
CA GLY A 126 -2.36 22.79 -24.94
C GLY A 126 -2.35 21.58 -25.86
N ASN A 127 -2.58 20.35 -25.37
CA ASN A 127 -2.84 19.19 -26.23
C ASN A 127 -4.23 19.27 -26.88
N TYR A 128 -5.11 20.14 -26.37
CA TYR A 128 -6.48 20.33 -26.86
C TYR A 128 -6.70 21.71 -27.49
N ARG A 129 -5.64 22.53 -27.66
CA ARG A 129 -5.74 23.87 -28.27
C ARG A 129 -5.23 23.85 -29.71
N THR A 130 -5.98 24.52 -30.58
CA THR A 130 -5.67 24.67 -32.02
C THR A 130 -4.80 25.91 -32.34
N ARG A 131 -4.61 26.85 -31.39
CA ARG A 131 -3.78 28.07 -31.56
C ARG A 131 -2.54 28.06 -30.64
N ARG A 132 -1.39 28.44 -31.23
CA ARG A 132 -0.01 28.25 -30.72
C ARG A 132 0.57 29.40 -29.88
N GLU A 133 -0.18 30.43 -29.52
CA GLU A 133 0.37 31.44 -28.61
C GLU A 133 0.53 30.85 -27.20
N ARG A 134 1.79 30.79 -26.77
CA ARG A 134 2.19 30.07 -25.57
C ARG A 134 1.94 30.96 -24.36
N ALA A 135 0.97 30.59 -23.53
CA ALA A 135 0.80 31.18 -22.21
C ALA A 135 2.13 31.12 -21.42
N THR A 136 2.45 32.23 -20.77
CA THR A 136 3.59 32.37 -19.87
C THR A 136 3.22 31.87 -18.46
N PRO A 137 4.20 31.62 -17.58
CA PRO A 137 3.92 31.34 -16.16
C PRO A 137 3.07 32.44 -15.50
N ALA A 138 3.28 33.71 -15.85
CA ALA A 138 2.51 34.84 -15.33
C ALA A 138 1.04 34.79 -15.79
N ASP A 139 0.78 34.44 -17.06
CA ASP A 139 -0.59 34.27 -17.56
C ASP A 139 -1.31 33.12 -16.82
N ILE A 140 -0.62 31.99 -16.62
CA ILE A 140 -1.14 30.85 -15.85
C ILE A 140 -1.42 31.27 -14.40
N ALA A 141 -0.53 32.05 -13.79
CA ALA A 141 -0.74 32.56 -12.44
C ALA A 141 -1.94 33.50 -12.35
N ALA A 142 -2.16 34.35 -13.36
CA ALA A 142 -3.36 35.16 -13.47
C ALA A 142 -4.63 34.29 -13.60
N ALA A 143 -4.59 33.24 -14.43
CA ALA A 143 -5.68 32.29 -14.57
C ALA A 143 -6.07 31.60 -13.25
N TYR A 144 -5.08 31.14 -12.47
CA TYR A 144 -5.35 30.54 -11.16
C TYR A 144 -5.94 31.54 -10.18
N ARG A 145 -5.41 32.77 -10.10
CA ARG A 145 -6.02 33.83 -9.26
C ARG A 145 -7.45 34.13 -9.68
N HIS A 146 -7.74 34.20 -10.97
CA HIS A 146 -9.09 34.38 -11.47
C HIS A 146 -10.04 33.25 -11.02
N LEU A 147 -9.61 31.98 -11.14
CA LEU A 147 -10.44 30.83 -10.78
C LEU A 147 -10.62 30.66 -9.26
N LEU A 148 -9.60 30.99 -8.47
CA LEU A 148 -9.61 30.85 -7.01
C LEU A 148 -10.35 31.99 -6.33
N SER A 149 -10.01 33.24 -6.66
CA SER A 149 -10.48 34.45 -5.97
C SER A 149 -11.35 35.39 -6.82
N SER A 150 -11.73 34.98 -8.04
CA SER A 150 -12.51 35.83 -8.97
C SER A 150 -11.83 37.15 -9.34
N SER A 151 -10.50 37.21 -9.25
CA SER A 151 -9.73 38.40 -9.64
C SER A 151 -9.85 38.65 -11.15
N PRO A 152 -9.95 39.91 -11.61
CA PRO A 152 -10.02 40.21 -13.03
C PRO A 152 -8.75 39.75 -13.76
N LEU A 153 -8.91 39.28 -14.99
CA LEU A 153 -7.79 39.02 -15.90
C LEU A 153 -7.44 40.31 -16.63
N ASP A 154 -6.15 40.60 -16.74
CA ASP A 154 -5.66 41.63 -17.63
C ASP A 154 -5.97 41.29 -19.10
N VAL A 155 -6.18 42.30 -19.94
CA VAL A 155 -6.57 42.17 -21.35
C VAL A 155 -5.52 41.36 -22.13
N GLU A 156 -4.24 41.58 -21.84
CA GLU A 156 -3.13 40.87 -22.50
C GLU A 156 -3.06 39.40 -22.08
N ALA A 157 -3.28 39.09 -20.80
CA ALA A 157 -3.36 37.71 -20.33
C ALA A 157 -4.62 37.00 -20.87
N ALA A 158 -5.74 37.71 -20.95
CA ALA A 158 -7.01 37.18 -21.44
C ALA A 158 -6.96 36.77 -22.92
N SER A 159 -6.15 37.45 -23.75
CA SER A 159 -5.97 37.08 -25.15
C SER A 159 -5.18 35.78 -25.34
N ARG A 160 -4.25 35.47 -24.41
CA ARG A 160 -3.42 34.25 -24.44
C ARG A 160 -4.09 33.03 -23.75
N LEU A 161 -5.05 33.27 -22.87
CA LEU A 161 -5.76 32.24 -22.11
C LEU A 161 -7.06 31.75 -22.81
N PRO A 162 -7.56 30.55 -22.50
CA PRO A 162 -8.90 30.15 -22.95
C PRO A 162 -9.97 30.98 -22.23
N ALA A 163 -11.18 31.04 -22.78
CA ALA A 163 -12.31 31.70 -22.12
C ALA A 163 -12.63 30.99 -20.77
N LEU A 164 -12.27 31.61 -19.65
CA LEU A 164 -12.43 31.04 -18.31
C LEU A 164 -13.79 31.31 -17.66
N GLY A 165 -14.62 32.18 -18.25
CA GLY A 165 -15.90 32.61 -17.65
C GLY A 165 -16.86 31.47 -17.32
N THR A 166 -16.96 30.47 -18.21
CA THR A 166 -17.78 29.27 -17.96
C THR A 166 -17.20 28.44 -16.83
N ALA A 167 -15.88 28.21 -16.82
CA ALA A 167 -15.21 27.45 -15.77
C ALA A 167 -15.35 28.13 -14.38
N ALA A 168 -15.19 29.45 -14.32
CA ALA A 168 -15.41 30.24 -13.11
C ALA A 168 -16.87 30.17 -12.62
N THR A 169 -17.84 30.21 -13.54
CA THR A 169 -19.26 30.12 -13.20
C THR A 169 -19.64 28.73 -12.70
N VAL A 170 -19.18 27.68 -13.37
CA VAL A 170 -19.37 26.29 -12.94
C VAL A 170 -18.72 26.05 -11.57
N SER A 171 -17.48 26.52 -11.36
CA SER A 171 -16.81 26.43 -10.05
C SER A 171 -17.60 27.11 -8.93
N ARG A 172 -18.14 28.30 -9.17
CA ARG A 172 -18.99 29.01 -8.19
C ARG A 172 -20.27 28.25 -7.87
N TRP A 173 -20.93 27.69 -8.88
CA TRP A 173 -22.14 26.91 -8.68
C TRP A 173 -21.87 25.61 -7.91
N LEU A 174 -20.79 24.91 -8.25
CA LEU A 174 -20.38 23.68 -7.56
C LEU A 174 -20.03 23.93 -6.09
N ARG A 175 -19.33 25.04 -5.79
CA ARG A 175 -19.10 25.48 -4.40
C ARG A 175 -20.39 25.73 -3.63
N ARG A 176 -21.40 26.33 -4.26
CA ARG A 176 -22.73 26.56 -3.63
C ARG A 176 -23.47 25.29 -3.29
N ILE A 177 -23.30 24.22 -4.07
CA ILE A 177 -23.91 22.91 -3.78
C ILE A 177 -23.00 21.99 -2.94
N GLY A 178 -21.90 22.52 -2.39
CA GLY A 178 -21.05 21.83 -1.42
C GLY A 178 -19.83 21.09 -1.97
N PHE A 179 -19.46 21.29 -3.25
CA PHE A 179 -18.21 20.77 -3.81
C PHE A 179 -17.14 21.87 -3.92
N ASP A 180 -16.04 21.69 -3.19
CA ASP A 180 -14.93 22.64 -3.10
C ASP A 180 -13.62 22.03 -3.65
N GLY A 181 -13.70 21.51 -4.88
CA GLY A 181 -12.58 20.82 -5.55
C GLY A 181 -11.64 21.75 -6.35
N VAL A 182 -11.78 23.07 -6.25
CA VAL A 182 -10.94 24.03 -6.98
C VAL A 182 -9.99 24.74 -6.01
N TRP A 183 -8.80 24.17 -5.81
CA TRP A 183 -7.78 24.69 -4.90
C TRP A 183 -6.37 24.44 -5.46
N LEU A 184 -5.38 25.16 -4.90
CA LEU A 184 -3.95 24.88 -5.12
C LEU A 184 -3.38 24.08 -3.95
N PRO A 185 -2.55 23.05 -4.21
CA PRO A 185 -1.96 22.23 -3.17
C PRO A 185 -0.99 23.01 -2.29
N ASP A 186 -0.75 22.50 -1.09
CA ASP A 186 0.27 23.03 -0.20
C ASP A 186 1.69 22.72 -0.64
N ALA A 187 1.87 21.59 -1.32
CA ALA A 187 3.14 21.11 -1.84
C ALA A 187 2.97 20.43 -3.21
N VAL A 188 3.96 20.58 -4.08
CA VAL A 188 3.94 19.99 -5.44
C VAL A 188 5.20 19.16 -5.63
N ILE A 189 5.03 17.93 -6.09
CA ILE A 189 6.11 17.04 -6.53
C ILE A 189 5.94 16.83 -8.02
N PHE A 190 6.91 17.27 -8.82
CA PHE A 190 6.92 17.07 -10.27
C PHE A 190 7.95 16.01 -10.63
N LEU A 191 7.48 14.89 -11.17
CA LEU A 191 8.32 13.86 -11.75
C LEU A 191 8.68 14.29 -13.17
N ASP A 192 9.85 14.90 -13.32
CA ASP A 192 10.36 15.30 -14.62
C ASP A 192 11.02 14.10 -15.29
N LEU A 193 10.59 13.81 -16.52
CA LEU A 193 11.09 12.69 -17.31
C LEU A 193 11.14 13.12 -18.78
N PRO A 194 12.19 12.75 -19.53
CA PRO A 194 12.20 12.95 -20.96
C PRO A 194 10.99 12.27 -21.64
N PRO A 195 10.30 12.96 -22.57
CA PRO A 195 9.15 12.40 -23.30
C PRO A 195 9.43 11.06 -23.98
N THR A 196 10.65 10.88 -24.52
CA THR A 196 11.08 9.63 -25.16
C THR A 196 11.10 8.45 -24.18
N ILE A 197 11.64 8.66 -22.97
CA ILE A 197 11.67 7.64 -21.92
C ILE A 197 10.25 7.38 -21.39
N ALA A 198 9.42 8.41 -21.25
CA ALA A 198 8.02 8.26 -20.85
C ALA A 198 7.26 7.36 -21.83
N LEU A 199 7.44 7.56 -23.15
CA LEU A 199 6.83 6.73 -24.19
C LEU A 199 7.35 5.29 -24.19
N GLN A 200 8.64 5.08 -23.99
CA GLN A 200 9.19 3.73 -23.83
C GLN A 200 8.55 3.01 -22.64
N ARG A 201 8.44 3.69 -21.49
CA ARG A 201 7.76 3.15 -20.29
C ARG A 201 6.29 2.86 -20.52
N ILE A 202 5.59 3.62 -21.36
CA ILE A 202 4.20 3.37 -21.75
C ILE A 202 4.12 2.14 -22.66
N GLY A 203 4.97 2.06 -23.69
CA GLY A 203 5.01 0.95 -24.64
C GLY A 203 5.28 -0.41 -23.97
N HIS A 204 6.13 -0.45 -22.94
CA HIS A 204 6.39 -1.66 -22.16
C HIS A 204 5.20 -2.13 -21.30
N ARG A 205 4.13 -1.34 -21.12
CA ARG A 205 2.96 -1.73 -20.32
C ARG A 205 2.03 -2.70 -21.02
N GLY A 206 2.16 -2.87 -22.34
CA GLY A 206 1.25 -3.70 -23.14
C GLY A 206 -0.21 -3.22 -23.12
N GLN A 207 -0.46 -1.97 -22.69
CA GLN A 207 -1.77 -1.33 -22.76
C GLN A 207 -1.95 -0.59 -24.08
N HIS A 208 -3.19 -0.34 -24.48
CA HIS A 208 -3.47 0.46 -25.67
C HIS A 208 -2.93 1.88 -25.46
N VAL A 209 -2.02 2.29 -26.34
CA VAL A 209 -1.46 3.65 -26.36
C VAL A 209 -2.57 4.63 -26.68
N ASP A 210 -2.82 5.57 -25.77
CA ASP A 210 -3.82 6.62 -25.98
C ASP A 210 -3.38 7.54 -27.13
N ALA A 211 -4.34 8.17 -27.84
CA ALA A 211 -4.03 9.08 -28.96
C ALA A 211 -3.05 10.22 -28.58
N HIS A 212 -3.02 10.60 -27.31
CA HIS A 212 -2.17 11.66 -26.76
C HIS A 212 -0.82 11.17 -26.21
N GLU A 213 -0.53 9.87 -26.31
CA GLU A 213 0.75 9.27 -25.94
C GLU A 213 1.68 9.23 -27.17
N ASN A 214 1.93 10.41 -27.74
CA ASN A 214 2.89 10.63 -28.82
C ASN A 214 3.94 11.68 -28.41
N LEU A 215 5.07 11.73 -29.13
CA LEU A 215 6.23 12.54 -28.75
C LEU A 215 5.89 14.04 -28.68
N ALA A 216 5.10 14.54 -29.62
CA ALA A 216 4.72 15.94 -29.67
C ALA A 216 3.86 16.33 -28.45
N ASP A 217 2.81 15.55 -28.18
CA ASP A 217 1.90 15.79 -27.06
C ASP A 217 2.57 15.61 -25.69
N MET A 218 3.50 14.66 -25.56
CA MET A 218 4.29 14.46 -24.34
C MET A 218 5.29 15.60 -24.10
N THR A 219 5.96 16.06 -25.16
CA THR A 219 6.88 17.21 -25.09
C THR A 219 6.12 18.46 -24.69
N HIS A 220 4.99 18.71 -25.34
CA HIS A 220 4.14 19.84 -25.04
C HIS A 220 3.57 19.77 -23.61
N ALA A 221 3.15 18.59 -23.14
CA ALA A 221 2.68 18.40 -21.78
C ALA A 221 3.79 18.68 -20.74
N ARG A 222 5.02 18.23 -21.01
CA ARG A 222 6.18 18.51 -20.13
C ARG A 222 6.45 20.01 -20.02
N GLU A 223 6.55 20.70 -21.16
CA GLU A 223 6.74 22.16 -21.20
C GLU A 223 5.65 22.90 -20.42
N SER A 224 4.40 22.44 -20.56
CA SER A 224 3.24 23.04 -19.87
C SER A 224 3.27 22.77 -18.37
N TYR A 225 3.70 21.59 -17.92
CA TYR A 225 3.88 21.30 -16.50
C TYR A 225 4.99 22.14 -15.86
N VAL A 226 6.12 22.34 -16.56
CA VAL A 226 7.20 23.22 -16.07
C VAL A 226 6.66 24.64 -15.84
N LYS A 227 5.87 25.17 -16.77
CA LYS A 227 5.23 26.49 -16.60
C LYS A 227 4.20 26.50 -15.48
N ALA A 228 3.39 25.44 -15.33
CA ALA A 228 2.41 25.32 -14.27
C ALA A 228 3.08 25.30 -12.88
N VAL A 229 4.22 24.61 -12.76
CA VAL A 229 5.05 24.58 -11.55
C VAL A 229 5.65 25.96 -11.26
N ALA A 230 6.16 26.65 -12.27
CA ALA A 230 6.67 28.02 -12.10
C ALA A 230 5.55 29.00 -11.65
N ALA A 231 4.36 28.90 -12.26
CA ALA A 231 3.20 29.69 -11.87
C ALA A 231 2.74 29.39 -10.42
N TYR A 232 2.77 28.12 -10.03
CA TYR A 232 2.52 27.69 -8.65
C TYR A 232 3.49 28.37 -7.66
N THR A 233 4.80 28.34 -7.96
CA THR A 233 5.81 29.00 -7.13
C THR A 233 5.58 30.50 -7.04
N GLN A 234 5.23 31.14 -8.16
CA GLN A 234 4.94 32.59 -8.20
C GLN A 234 3.73 32.97 -7.34
N ILE A 235 2.68 32.16 -7.30
CA ILE A 235 1.47 32.45 -6.52
C ILE A 235 1.64 32.16 -5.04
N THR A 236 2.26 31.02 -4.72
CA THR A 236 2.30 30.52 -3.34
C THR A 236 3.55 30.95 -2.58
N GLY A 237 4.60 31.39 -3.30
CA GLY A 237 5.94 31.60 -2.73
C GLY A 237 6.65 30.30 -2.33
N ARG A 238 6.05 29.13 -2.57
CA ARG A 238 6.58 27.82 -2.18
C ARG A 238 7.28 27.15 -3.35
N GLN A 239 8.46 26.57 -3.11
CA GLN A 239 9.17 25.79 -4.11
C GLN A 239 8.52 24.41 -4.26
N ALA A 240 8.29 24.01 -5.51
CA ALA A 240 7.94 22.63 -5.85
C ALA A 240 9.19 21.73 -5.83
N CYS A 241 9.01 20.45 -5.50
CA CYS A 241 10.04 19.44 -5.62
C CYS A 241 10.06 18.91 -7.06
N VAL A 242 11.05 19.29 -7.85
CA VAL A 242 11.27 18.72 -9.19
C VAL A 242 12.25 17.56 -9.05
N ILE A 243 11.78 16.35 -9.34
CA ILE A 243 12.58 15.12 -9.31
C ILE A 243 12.87 14.75 -10.75
N ASP A 244 14.14 14.84 -11.14
CA ASP A 244 14.63 14.21 -12.37
C ASP A 244 14.53 12.69 -12.20
N ALA A 245 13.54 12.08 -12.82
CA ALA A 245 13.22 10.66 -12.72
C ALA A 245 14.03 9.79 -13.69
N GLU A 246 14.91 10.38 -14.51
CA GLU A 246 15.79 9.63 -15.40
C GLU A 246 16.84 8.85 -14.59
N GLY A 247 17.03 7.57 -14.96
CA GLY A 247 17.97 6.66 -14.31
C GLY A 247 17.63 6.27 -12.85
N LYS A 248 16.65 6.91 -12.21
CA LYS A 248 16.29 6.64 -10.82
C LYS A 248 15.30 5.50 -10.70
N THR A 249 15.55 4.65 -9.73
CA THR A 249 14.63 3.61 -9.27
C THR A 249 13.45 4.27 -8.53
N PRO A 250 12.26 3.66 -8.52
CA PRO A 250 11.14 4.27 -7.81
C PRO A 250 11.35 4.37 -6.29
N GLY A 251 12.22 3.53 -5.70
CA GLY A 251 12.66 3.68 -4.30
C GLY A 251 13.46 4.96 -4.05
N GLU A 252 14.34 5.36 -4.97
CA GLU A 252 15.07 6.63 -4.89
C GLU A 252 14.13 7.82 -5.05
N ILE A 253 13.20 7.76 -6.00
CA ILE A 253 12.15 8.78 -6.18
C ILE A 253 11.33 8.93 -4.90
N LEU A 254 10.94 7.81 -4.27
CA LEU A 254 10.19 7.79 -3.01
C LEU A 254 10.97 8.44 -1.86
N ARG A 255 12.29 8.21 -1.76
CA ARG A 255 13.16 8.85 -0.76
C ARG A 255 13.29 10.36 -0.95
N ILE A 256 13.46 10.81 -2.19
CA ILE A 256 13.53 12.25 -2.51
C ILE A 256 12.20 12.93 -2.15
N ALA A 257 11.07 12.32 -2.55
CA ALA A 257 9.74 12.81 -2.23
C ALA A 257 9.48 12.87 -0.72
N PHE A 258 9.87 11.83 0.02
CA PHE A 258 9.76 11.79 1.48
C PHE A 258 10.59 12.91 2.14
N ALA A 259 11.86 13.05 1.75
CA ALA A 259 12.76 14.07 2.31
C ALA A 259 12.24 15.50 2.10
N TYR A 260 11.57 15.76 0.98
CA TYR A 260 10.94 17.05 0.71
C TYR A 260 9.73 17.34 1.62
N LEU A 261 8.92 16.33 1.94
CA LEU A 261 7.70 16.51 2.75
C LEU A 261 7.96 16.44 4.26
N GLN A 262 8.95 15.66 4.69
CA GLN A 262 9.28 15.46 6.10
C GLN A 262 9.36 16.77 6.92
N PRO A 263 10.13 17.82 6.54
CA PRO A 263 10.22 19.03 7.35
C PRO A 263 8.90 19.80 7.46
N GLN A 264 7.99 19.63 6.50
CA GLN A 264 6.68 20.27 6.50
C GLN A 264 5.69 19.54 7.42
N LEU A 265 5.90 18.23 7.63
CA LEU A 265 5.04 17.34 8.42
C LEU A 265 5.56 17.09 9.84
N ALA A 266 6.85 17.33 10.11
CA ALA A 266 7.47 17.13 11.42
C ALA A 266 6.81 17.95 12.55
N ARG A 267 6.07 19.02 12.22
CA ARG A 267 5.30 19.82 13.19
C ARG A 267 4.00 19.16 13.68
N ALA A 268 3.63 17.99 13.16
CA ALA A 268 2.32 17.36 13.40
C ALA A 268 2.37 16.08 14.26
N SER A 269 3.53 15.67 14.78
CA SER A 269 3.68 14.39 15.49
C SER A 269 3.69 14.57 17.01
N GLU A 270 2.54 14.29 17.64
CA GLU A 270 2.44 13.81 19.02
C GLU A 270 1.60 12.53 18.98
N ALA A 271 2.24 11.40 18.75
CA ALA A 271 1.61 10.09 18.88
C ALA A 271 2.48 9.19 19.74
N ALA A 272 1.85 8.57 20.75
CA ALA A 272 2.51 7.68 21.68
C ALA A 272 2.77 6.32 21.02
N ARG A 273 4.00 5.81 21.17
CA ARG A 273 4.41 4.45 20.78
C ARG A 273 3.45 3.41 21.39
N GLN A 274 2.80 2.59 20.58
CA GLN A 274 1.96 1.48 21.06
C GLN A 274 2.42 0.10 20.57
N ARG A 275 2.08 -0.91 21.39
CA ARG A 275 2.40 -2.33 21.25
C ARG A 275 1.71 -2.96 20.03
N VAL A 276 2.18 -4.15 19.67
CA VAL A 276 1.68 -5.06 18.62
C VAL A 276 0.15 -5.02 18.49
N LEU A 277 -0.36 -4.92 17.26
CA LEU A 277 -1.80 -4.87 16.99
C LEU A 277 -2.37 -6.27 17.18
N GLY A 278 -3.43 -6.34 17.98
CA GLY A 278 -4.12 -7.59 18.27
C GLY A 278 -5.59 -7.36 18.56
N THR A 279 -6.28 -8.46 18.84
CA THR A 279 -7.65 -8.50 19.34
C THR A 279 -7.72 -7.65 20.62
N SER A 280 -8.56 -6.61 20.64
CA SER A 280 -8.81 -5.88 21.89
C SER A 280 -9.39 -6.86 22.93
N PRO A 281 -9.04 -6.77 24.23
CA PRO A 281 -9.59 -7.66 25.26
C PRO A 281 -11.12 -7.69 25.34
N ASP A 282 -11.80 -6.68 24.78
CA ASP A 282 -13.26 -6.54 24.72
C ASP A 282 -13.92 -7.13 23.44
N ALA A 283 -13.14 -7.72 22.53
CA ALA A 283 -13.55 -8.17 21.21
C ALA A 283 -14.30 -9.51 21.23
N GLY A 284 -15.62 -9.52 21.42
CA GLY A 284 -16.39 -10.76 21.27
C GLY A 284 -17.90 -10.57 21.42
N LEU A 285 -18.34 -10.22 22.62
CA LEU A 285 -19.78 -10.12 22.94
C LEU A 285 -20.39 -8.74 22.63
N LYS A 286 -19.62 -7.64 22.75
CA LYS A 286 -20.12 -6.28 22.45
C LYS A 286 -20.36 -6.04 20.95
N THR A 287 -19.78 -6.87 20.07
CA THR A 287 -19.87 -6.74 18.62
C THR A 287 -21.26 -7.04 18.08
N ALA A 288 -21.93 -8.10 18.58
CA ALA A 288 -23.26 -8.51 18.12
C ALA A 288 -24.35 -7.50 18.48
N LEU A 289 -24.13 -6.68 19.52
CA LEU A 289 -25.05 -5.63 19.98
C LEU A 289 -24.72 -4.25 19.39
N ASN A 290 -23.69 -4.13 18.55
CA ASN A 290 -23.29 -2.86 17.95
C ASN A 290 -24.23 -2.52 16.77
N PRO A 291 -25.03 -1.43 16.84
CA PRO A 291 -25.92 -1.05 15.73
C PRO A 291 -25.14 -0.77 14.44
N GLY A 292 -23.90 -0.30 14.55
CA GLY A 292 -23.00 -0.14 13.41
C GLY A 292 -22.66 -1.47 12.74
N TYR A 293 -22.39 -2.52 13.53
CA TYR A 293 -22.15 -3.86 12.99
C TYR A 293 -23.38 -4.37 12.23
N VAL A 294 -24.58 -4.25 12.80
CA VAL A 294 -25.81 -4.73 12.15
C VAL A 294 -26.18 -3.90 10.91
N PHE A 295 -26.34 -2.58 11.06
CA PHE A 295 -26.91 -1.73 10.01
C PHE A 295 -25.90 -1.23 8.97
N ARG A 296 -24.61 -1.09 9.34
CA ARG A 296 -23.59 -0.61 8.39
C ARG A 296 -22.76 -1.72 7.77
N TYR A 297 -22.71 -2.89 8.40
CA TYR A 297 -21.93 -4.02 7.91
C TYR A 297 -22.78 -5.24 7.55
N LEU A 298 -23.41 -5.90 8.53
CA LEU A 298 -24.08 -7.17 8.34
C LEU A 298 -25.21 -7.09 7.31
N LEU A 299 -26.12 -6.12 7.43
CA LEU A 299 -27.24 -5.95 6.49
C LEU A 299 -26.77 -5.61 5.07
N PRO A 300 -25.93 -4.58 4.84
CA PRO A 300 -25.46 -4.25 3.48
C PRO A 300 -24.58 -5.33 2.83
N ARG A 301 -23.91 -6.17 3.64
CA ARG A 301 -22.95 -7.18 3.19
C ARG A 301 -23.43 -8.62 3.38
N PHE A 302 -24.69 -8.81 3.74
CA PHE A 302 -25.24 -10.12 4.10
C PHE A 302 -24.94 -11.15 3.01
N PHE A 303 -25.38 -10.88 1.79
CA PHE A 303 -25.17 -11.75 0.62
C PHE A 303 -23.74 -11.74 0.08
N SER A 304 -22.90 -10.78 0.49
CA SER A 304 -21.46 -10.77 0.20
C SER A 304 -20.65 -11.70 1.12
N GLY A 305 -21.32 -12.41 2.04
CA GLY A 305 -20.71 -13.43 2.87
C GLY A 305 -20.64 -13.10 4.36
N ALA A 306 -21.10 -11.92 4.79
CA ALA A 306 -21.17 -11.55 6.19
C ALA A 306 -22.09 -12.47 7.01
N TRP A 307 -23.09 -13.09 6.37
CA TRP A 307 -23.98 -14.06 7.01
C TRP A 307 -23.23 -15.22 7.69
N ARG A 308 -22.04 -15.58 7.21
CA ARG A 308 -21.23 -16.67 7.77
C ARG A 308 -20.75 -16.36 9.18
N GLU A 309 -20.55 -15.09 9.53
CA GLU A 309 -20.11 -14.70 10.87
C GLU A 309 -21.15 -15.05 11.93
N LEU A 310 -22.43 -15.09 11.57
CA LEU A 310 -23.52 -15.51 12.45
C LEU A 310 -23.42 -16.99 12.86
N THR A 311 -22.72 -17.81 12.09
CA THR A 311 -22.56 -19.23 12.40
C THR A 311 -21.33 -19.51 13.27
N PHE A 312 -20.45 -18.54 13.50
CA PHE A 312 -19.20 -18.75 14.26
C PHE A 312 -19.45 -19.17 15.72
N PRO A 313 -20.41 -18.61 16.47
CA PRO A 313 -20.71 -19.09 17.83
C PRO A 313 -21.21 -20.54 17.86
N LEU A 314 -21.76 -21.03 16.75
CA LEU A 314 -22.38 -22.35 16.64
C LEU A 314 -21.35 -23.45 16.29
N SER A 315 -20.22 -23.12 15.67
CA SER A 315 -19.16 -24.10 15.36
C SER A 315 -18.09 -24.17 16.45
N GLY A 316 -17.48 -25.35 16.64
CA GLY A 316 -16.38 -25.53 17.60
C GLY A 316 -15.18 -24.64 17.25
N THR A 317 -14.80 -24.66 15.97
CA THR A 317 -13.72 -23.83 15.44
C THR A 317 -14.01 -22.33 15.52
N GLY A 318 -15.26 -21.93 15.30
CA GLY A 318 -15.69 -20.54 15.40
C GLY A 318 -15.68 -20.03 16.84
N ARG A 319 -16.09 -20.84 17.82
CA ARG A 319 -15.93 -20.50 19.24
C ARG A 319 -14.47 -20.34 19.64
N GLN A 320 -13.57 -21.18 19.12
CA GLN A 320 -12.15 -21.03 19.36
C GLN A 320 -11.61 -19.69 18.80
N LEU A 321 -11.98 -19.34 17.55
CA LEU A 321 -11.63 -18.03 16.97
C LEU A 321 -12.15 -16.86 17.81
N LEU A 322 -13.37 -16.95 18.32
CA LEU A 322 -13.95 -15.89 19.15
C LEU A 322 -13.27 -15.76 20.51
N ALA A 323 -12.71 -16.84 21.06
CA ALA A 323 -12.02 -16.85 22.35
C ALA A 323 -10.55 -16.42 22.23
N GLU A 324 -9.84 -16.93 21.22
CA GLU A 324 -8.38 -16.77 21.08
C GLU A 324 -7.98 -15.72 20.03
N GLY A 325 -8.89 -15.29 19.17
CA GLY A 325 -8.56 -14.56 17.95
C GLY A 325 -7.74 -15.39 16.97
N TYR A 326 -6.97 -14.75 16.10
CA TYR A 326 -6.08 -15.42 15.14
C TYR A 326 -4.78 -15.92 15.81
N SER A 327 -4.92 -16.81 16.80
CA SER A 327 -3.81 -17.47 17.50
C SER A 327 -3.11 -18.53 16.62
N ALA A 328 -1.90 -18.96 17.00
CA ALA A 328 -1.20 -20.06 16.31
C ALA A 328 -2.04 -21.35 16.28
N GLY A 329 -2.86 -21.60 17.31
CA GLY A 329 -3.78 -22.74 17.37
C GLY A 329 -4.90 -22.65 16.33
N VAL A 330 -5.59 -21.50 16.25
CA VAL A 330 -6.62 -21.27 15.22
C VAL A 330 -6.03 -21.34 13.81
N MET A 331 -4.82 -20.79 13.62
CA MET A 331 -4.12 -20.87 12.34
C MET A 331 -3.79 -22.32 11.94
N ARG A 332 -3.38 -23.17 12.90
CA ARG A 332 -3.18 -24.61 12.66
C ARG A 332 -4.45 -25.30 12.19
N VAL A 333 -5.59 -25.02 12.82
CA VAL A 333 -6.88 -25.60 12.40
C VAL A 333 -7.24 -25.18 10.97
N ILE A 334 -7.00 -23.92 10.60
CA ILE A 334 -7.21 -23.44 9.23
C ILE A 334 -6.24 -24.11 8.24
N TYR A 335 -4.99 -24.38 8.63
CA TYR A 335 -3.98 -24.99 7.77
C TYR A 335 -4.15 -26.49 7.54
N ASP A 336 -4.54 -27.22 8.59
CA ASP A 336 -4.71 -28.66 8.51
C ASP A 336 -5.98 -29.03 7.71
N HIS A 337 -6.97 -28.13 7.65
CA HIS A 337 -8.12 -28.13 6.73
C HIS A 337 -8.61 -29.52 6.28
N ASP A 338 -9.02 -30.36 7.23
CA ASP A 338 -9.50 -31.71 6.92
C ASP A 338 -10.91 -31.65 6.29
N ARG A 339 -10.96 -31.62 4.96
CA ARG A 339 -12.23 -31.56 4.22
C ARG A 339 -13.14 -32.78 4.43
N GLN A 340 -12.60 -33.92 4.87
CA GLN A 340 -13.33 -35.18 4.96
C GLN A 340 -13.94 -35.40 6.36
N ALA A 341 -13.36 -34.83 7.42
CA ALA A 341 -13.79 -35.05 8.80
C ALA A 341 -14.78 -34.01 9.39
N GLN A 342 -15.35 -33.11 8.58
CA GLN A 342 -16.00 -31.89 9.11
C GLN A 342 -17.52 -31.79 8.91
N GLY A 343 -18.21 -31.35 9.98
CA GLY A 343 -19.63 -31.00 9.99
C GLY A 343 -19.96 -29.75 9.16
N ILE A 344 -21.25 -29.54 8.87
CA ILE A 344 -21.73 -28.48 7.96
C ILE A 344 -21.29 -27.08 8.41
N LEU A 345 -21.34 -26.78 9.72
CA LEU A 345 -20.99 -25.47 10.26
C LEU A 345 -19.48 -25.16 10.16
N ASP A 346 -18.63 -26.17 10.31
CA ASP A 346 -17.19 -26.01 10.12
C ASP A 346 -16.87 -25.72 8.64
N ARG A 347 -17.57 -26.36 7.69
CA ARG A 347 -17.43 -26.03 6.26
C ARG A 347 -17.79 -24.57 5.97
N VAL A 348 -18.81 -24.01 6.64
CA VAL A 348 -19.15 -22.58 6.52
C VAL A 348 -18.02 -21.71 7.08
N PHE A 349 -17.47 -22.08 8.24
CA PHE A 349 -16.33 -21.39 8.85
C PHE A 349 -15.13 -21.35 7.92
N PHE A 350 -14.71 -22.48 7.36
CA PHE A 350 -13.59 -22.51 6.41
C PHE A 350 -13.91 -21.86 5.06
N GLY A 351 -15.19 -21.77 4.71
CA GLY A 351 -15.70 -21.00 3.59
C GLY A 351 -15.74 -19.49 3.81
N TYR A 352 -15.27 -18.98 4.96
CA TYR A 352 -15.11 -17.54 5.16
C TYR A 352 -13.92 -17.01 4.34
N PRO A 353 -14.04 -15.87 3.62
CA PRO A 353 -13.00 -15.38 2.71
C PRO A 353 -11.62 -15.24 3.34
N LEU A 354 -11.52 -14.73 4.58
CA LEU A 354 -10.24 -14.60 5.27
C LEU A 354 -9.61 -15.97 5.60
N HIS A 355 -10.40 -16.96 5.99
CA HIS A 355 -9.89 -18.30 6.29
C HIS A 355 -9.40 -19.02 5.03
N ARG A 356 -10.10 -18.86 3.90
CA ARG A 356 -9.60 -19.32 2.60
C ARG A 356 -8.31 -18.63 2.21
N ALA A 357 -8.20 -17.31 2.42
CA ALA A 357 -6.99 -16.56 2.11
C ALA A 357 -5.79 -17.04 2.95
N VAL A 358 -6.01 -17.31 4.24
CA VAL A 358 -5.00 -17.90 5.13
C VAL A 358 -4.58 -19.29 4.65
N TYR A 359 -5.53 -20.15 4.27
CA TYR A 359 -5.24 -21.47 3.73
C TYR A 359 -4.44 -21.38 2.41
N ASP A 360 -4.91 -20.58 1.46
CA ASP A 360 -4.25 -20.39 0.16
C ASP A 360 -2.83 -19.81 0.34
N ARG A 361 -2.61 -18.93 1.33
CA ARG A 361 -1.28 -18.41 1.65
C ARG A 361 -0.28 -19.53 1.95
N LEU A 362 -0.67 -20.52 2.77
CA LEU A 362 0.24 -21.64 3.10
C LEU A 362 0.58 -22.45 1.85
N GLN A 363 -0.40 -22.75 0.99
CA GLN A 363 -0.15 -23.50 -0.24
C GLN A 363 0.83 -22.75 -1.15
N ILE A 364 0.60 -21.44 -1.34
CA ILE A 364 1.49 -20.58 -2.12
C ILE A 364 2.90 -20.57 -1.53
N LEU A 365 3.04 -20.44 -0.22
CA LEU A 365 4.35 -20.44 0.44
C LEU A 365 5.09 -21.76 0.21
N VAL A 366 4.43 -22.91 0.42
CA VAL A 366 5.04 -24.24 0.21
C VAL A 366 5.51 -24.39 -1.24
N ASP A 367 4.64 -24.05 -2.20
CA ASP A 367 4.92 -24.16 -3.63
C ASP A 367 6.06 -23.25 -4.10
N ARG A 368 6.17 -22.06 -3.52
CA ARG A 368 7.17 -21.05 -3.91
C ARG A 368 8.50 -21.20 -3.18
N LEU A 369 8.46 -21.61 -1.90
CA LEU A 369 9.67 -21.79 -1.09
C LEU A 369 10.49 -22.98 -1.55
N ARG A 370 9.85 -24.13 -1.81
CA ARG A 370 10.57 -25.36 -2.19
C ARG A 370 11.59 -25.15 -3.33
N PRO A 371 11.21 -24.65 -4.53
CA PRO A 371 12.18 -24.47 -5.62
C PRO A 371 13.27 -23.45 -5.30
N GLU A 372 12.95 -22.41 -4.51
CA GLU A 372 13.95 -21.41 -4.08
C GLU A 372 14.98 -22.03 -3.10
N LEU A 373 14.53 -22.83 -2.14
CA LEU A 373 15.41 -23.53 -1.19
C LEU A 373 16.30 -24.55 -1.93
N GLU A 374 15.74 -25.34 -2.84
CA GLU A 374 16.48 -26.30 -3.67
C GLU A 374 17.56 -25.60 -4.54
N ALA A 375 17.18 -24.52 -5.23
CA ALA A 375 18.11 -23.75 -6.06
C ALA A 375 19.28 -23.19 -5.24
N ARG A 376 19.01 -22.69 -4.02
CA ARG A 376 20.05 -22.17 -3.13
C ARG A 376 20.95 -23.27 -2.57
N LEU A 377 20.39 -24.40 -2.17
CA LEU A 377 21.16 -25.54 -1.68
C LEU A 377 22.12 -26.09 -2.76
N ARG A 378 21.66 -26.13 -4.02
CA ARG A 378 22.53 -26.49 -5.17
C ARG A 378 23.64 -25.46 -5.39
N ARG A 379 23.33 -24.17 -5.32
CA ARG A 379 24.29 -23.10 -5.64
C ARG A 379 25.33 -22.85 -4.55
N ARG A 380 24.96 -22.95 -3.27
CA ARG A 380 25.81 -22.53 -2.13
C ARG A 380 26.31 -23.66 -1.25
N GLY A 381 25.79 -24.88 -1.44
CA GLY A 381 26.14 -26.03 -0.61
C GLY A 381 25.55 -25.99 0.80
N ARG A 382 25.39 -24.82 1.45
CA ARG A 382 24.77 -24.64 2.77
C ARG A 382 23.71 -23.54 2.77
N LEU A 383 22.70 -23.69 3.63
CA LEU A 383 21.57 -22.78 3.73
C LEU A 383 21.21 -22.47 5.18
N ARG A 384 21.25 -21.19 5.55
CA ARG A 384 20.76 -20.66 6.81
C ARG A 384 19.47 -19.87 6.58
N ILE A 385 18.42 -20.31 7.25
CA ILE A 385 17.05 -19.81 7.11
C ILE A 385 16.64 -19.15 8.43
N PHE A 386 16.02 -17.97 8.34
CA PHE A 386 15.39 -17.30 9.47
C PHE A 386 13.87 -17.23 9.27
N SER A 387 13.08 -17.41 10.33
CA SER A 387 11.62 -17.22 10.30
C SER A 387 11.12 -16.51 11.55
N ALA A 388 10.38 -15.41 11.36
CA ALA A 388 9.81 -14.58 12.42
C ALA A 388 8.53 -13.86 11.95
N PRO A 389 7.36 -14.11 12.54
CA PRO A 389 7.13 -15.12 13.57
C PRO A 389 7.28 -16.51 12.95
N SER A 390 7.68 -17.51 13.73
CA SER A 390 7.76 -18.87 13.19
C SER A 390 6.41 -19.57 13.20
N GLY A 391 5.56 -19.31 14.19
CA GLY A 391 4.42 -20.18 14.49
C GLY A 391 4.85 -21.65 14.53
N PHE A 392 4.08 -22.54 13.89
CA PHE A 392 4.45 -23.95 13.68
C PHE A 392 5.34 -24.19 12.43
N ALA A 393 5.75 -23.13 11.74
CA ALA A 393 6.63 -23.16 10.56
C ALA A 393 6.21 -24.16 9.46
N TYR A 394 4.90 -24.37 9.25
CA TYR A 394 4.38 -25.30 8.24
C TYR A 394 4.87 -24.96 6.82
N ASP A 395 5.05 -23.67 6.55
CA ASP A 395 5.58 -23.10 5.32
C ASP A 395 7.04 -23.46 5.06
N LEU A 396 7.83 -23.76 6.09
CA LEU A 396 9.21 -24.21 5.96
C LEU A 396 9.38 -25.72 6.13
N ILE A 397 8.72 -26.31 7.12
CA ILE A 397 8.88 -27.72 7.44
C ILE A 397 8.41 -28.60 6.29
N ARG A 398 7.26 -28.30 5.65
CA ARG A 398 6.75 -29.11 4.53
C ARG A 398 7.69 -29.11 3.31
N PRO A 399 8.22 -27.95 2.84
CA PRO A 399 9.26 -27.96 1.82
C PRO A 399 10.54 -28.70 2.23
N LEU A 400 10.99 -28.53 3.48
CA LEU A 400 12.20 -29.18 3.97
C LEU A 400 12.06 -30.70 4.03
N GLU A 401 10.91 -31.21 4.47
CA GLU A 401 10.54 -32.63 4.42
C GLU A 401 10.70 -33.19 3.00
N ALA A 402 10.12 -32.51 2.00
CA ALA A 402 10.19 -32.94 0.61
C ALA A 402 11.62 -32.90 0.05
N ILE A 403 12.40 -31.88 0.40
CA ILE A 403 13.80 -31.74 -0.05
C ILE A 403 14.67 -32.82 0.57
N ILE A 404 14.54 -33.07 1.88
CA ILE A 404 15.35 -34.05 2.61
C ILE A 404 14.97 -35.48 2.24
N ALA A 405 13.70 -35.75 1.95
CA ALA A 405 13.28 -37.03 1.40
C ALA A 405 13.94 -37.34 0.05
N ALA A 406 14.18 -36.31 -0.79
CA ALA A 406 14.85 -36.45 -2.09
C ALA A 406 16.38 -36.43 -1.99
N ASP A 407 16.96 -35.67 -1.06
CA ASP A 407 18.39 -35.61 -0.75
C ASP A 407 18.60 -35.63 0.78
N PRO A 408 18.75 -36.81 1.40
CA PRO A 408 18.98 -36.93 2.83
C PRO A 408 20.24 -36.17 3.31
N GLY A 409 21.22 -35.97 2.43
CA GLY A 409 22.44 -35.21 2.72
C GLY A 409 22.18 -33.70 2.88
N ALA A 410 21.07 -33.17 2.38
CA ALA A 410 20.68 -31.77 2.53
C ALA A 410 20.46 -31.36 3.99
N ALA A 411 19.98 -32.27 4.84
CA ALA A 411 19.65 -31.99 6.24
C ALA A 411 20.83 -31.36 7.01
N ARG A 412 22.03 -31.93 6.86
CA ARG A 412 23.27 -31.46 7.51
C ARG A 412 23.75 -30.10 7.00
N ARG A 413 23.22 -29.67 5.86
CA ARG A 413 23.59 -28.42 5.18
C ARG A 413 22.62 -27.28 5.49
N ILE A 414 21.55 -27.56 6.24
CA ILE A 414 20.47 -26.63 6.57
C ILE A 414 20.54 -26.24 8.05
N GLU A 415 20.47 -24.95 8.32
CA GLU A 415 20.29 -24.38 9.65
C GLU A 415 19.04 -23.51 9.67
N LEU A 416 18.09 -23.86 10.54
CA LEU A 416 16.84 -23.14 10.76
C LEU A 416 16.90 -22.37 12.08
N VAL A 417 16.74 -21.05 12.00
CA VAL A 417 16.57 -20.17 13.15
C VAL A 417 15.13 -19.65 13.15
N ALA A 418 14.38 -20.00 14.20
CA ALA A 418 13.01 -19.56 14.39
C ALA A 418 12.93 -18.55 15.54
N ALA A 419 12.07 -17.55 15.42
CA ALA A 419 11.77 -16.63 16.51
C ALA A 419 10.25 -16.44 16.68
N ASP A 420 9.78 -16.51 17.92
CA ASP A 420 8.37 -16.32 18.27
C ASP A 420 8.23 -15.91 19.75
N LEU A 421 7.06 -15.43 20.14
CA LEU A 421 6.73 -15.14 21.54
C LEU A 421 6.46 -16.43 22.33
N ASP A 422 5.86 -17.45 21.69
CA ASP A 422 5.46 -18.73 22.30
C ASP A 422 4.86 -18.63 23.72
N PRO A 423 3.80 -17.82 23.93
CA PRO A 423 3.28 -17.54 25.27
C PRO A 423 2.73 -18.77 25.99
N HIS A 424 2.45 -19.86 25.26
CA HIS A 424 1.94 -21.12 25.80
C HIS A 424 3.00 -22.22 25.86
N GLY A 425 4.24 -21.95 25.42
CA GLY A 425 5.34 -22.93 25.45
C GLY A 425 5.13 -24.16 24.56
N VAL A 426 4.33 -24.05 23.50
CA VAL A 426 3.96 -25.17 22.62
C VAL A 426 4.82 -25.19 21.36
N LEU A 427 5.24 -24.01 20.87
CA LEU A 427 5.94 -23.90 19.60
C LEU A 427 7.36 -24.46 19.68
N ALA A 428 8.13 -24.06 20.70
CA ALA A 428 9.54 -24.43 20.80
C ALA A 428 9.77 -25.95 20.87
N PRO A 429 9.05 -26.71 21.73
CA PRO A 429 9.20 -28.16 21.78
C PRO A 429 8.78 -28.87 20.49
N GLU A 430 7.66 -28.44 19.89
CA GLU A 430 7.14 -29.07 18.67
C GLU A 430 8.06 -28.83 17.47
N LEU A 431 8.56 -27.60 17.29
CA LEU A 431 9.52 -27.28 16.23
C LEU A 431 10.85 -28.00 16.42
N LYS A 432 11.36 -28.09 17.66
CA LYS A 432 12.58 -28.86 17.96
C LYS A 432 12.41 -30.33 17.59
N ALA A 433 11.31 -30.96 18.00
CA ALA A 433 11.04 -32.36 17.67
C ALA A 433 10.92 -32.59 16.15
N ARG A 434 10.27 -31.68 15.41
CA ARG A 434 10.21 -31.73 13.95
C ARG A 434 11.59 -31.58 13.32
N ALA A 435 12.39 -30.62 13.76
CA ALA A 435 13.74 -30.41 13.26
C ALA A 435 14.67 -31.62 13.52
N ASP A 436 14.57 -32.23 14.70
CA ASP A 436 15.35 -33.42 15.06
C ASP A 436 15.00 -34.61 14.16
N ARG A 437 13.71 -34.83 13.89
CA ARG A 437 13.27 -35.87 12.93
C ARG A 437 13.82 -35.64 11.52
N LEU A 438 14.00 -34.39 11.12
CA LEU A 438 14.58 -34.04 9.82
C LEU A 438 16.11 -34.05 9.82
N GLY A 439 16.77 -34.10 10.98
CA GLY A 439 18.21 -33.98 11.11
C GLY A 439 18.76 -32.60 10.74
N VAL A 440 17.94 -31.54 10.80
CA VAL A 440 18.36 -30.16 10.51
C VAL A 440 18.86 -29.46 11.78
N LYS A 441 19.88 -28.61 11.64
CA LYS A 441 20.32 -27.79 12.77
C LYS A 441 19.25 -26.76 13.09
N PHE A 442 18.77 -26.71 14.33
CA PHE A 442 17.68 -25.82 14.73
C PHE A 442 18.02 -25.00 15.96
N ARG A 443 17.60 -23.73 15.94
CA ARG A 443 17.64 -22.80 17.08
C ARG A 443 16.33 -22.05 17.18
N MET A 444 15.71 -22.10 18.36
CA MET A 444 14.57 -21.25 18.71
C MET A 444 15.05 -20.05 19.50
N ILE A 445 14.50 -18.88 19.21
CA ILE A 445 14.70 -17.63 19.95
C ILE A 445 13.32 -17.21 20.47
N LEU A 446 13.20 -17.09 21.80
CA LEU A 446 11.95 -16.69 22.44
C LEU A 446 12.00 -15.21 22.76
N GLY A 447 11.08 -14.43 22.19
CA GLY A 447 10.99 -13.01 22.49
C GLY A 447 10.31 -12.18 21.42
N ASP A 448 10.09 -10.90 21.76
CA ASP A 448 9.52 -9.92 20.84
C ASP A 448 10.55 -9.52 19.78
N ILE A 449 10.27 -9.81 18.51
CA ILE A 449 11.16 -9.52 17.37
C ILE A 449 11.37 -8.01 17.11
N THR A 450 10.67 -7.16 17.84
CA THR A 450 10.86 -5.70 17.86
C THR A 450 11.77 -5.24 19.00
N ALA A 451 11.99 -6.07 20.02
CA ALA A 451 12.89 -5.77 21.14
C ALA A 451 14.36 -5.85 20.73
N GLU A 452 15.17 -4.92 21.24
CA GLU A 452 16.59 -4.82 20.91
C GLU A 452 17.38 -6.08 21.29
N ALA A 453 17.15 -6.62 22.50
CA ALA A 453 17.81 -7.83 22.97
C ALA A 453 17.55 -9.03 22.04
N THR A 454 16.28 -9.24 21.67
CA THR A 454 15.89 -10.32 20.75
C THR A 454 16.49 -10.09 19.35
N ARG A 455 16.52 -8.84 18.86
CA ARG A 455 17.19 -8.51 17.60
C ARG A 455 18.69 -8.75 17.65
N ALA A 456 19.38 -8.43 18.74
CA ALA A 456 20.80 -8.71 18.92
C ALA A 456 21.07 -10.22 18.90
N GLU A 457 20.22 -11.00 19.58
CA GLU A 457 20.31 -12.46 19.56
C GLU A 457 20.06 -13.02 18.16
N ILE A 458 19.06 -12.55 17.42
CA ILE A 458 18.86 -12.96 16.02
C ILE A 458 20.09 -12.58 15.19
N ALA A 459 20.59 -11.36 15.30
CA ALA A 459 21.73 -10.87 14.52
C ALA A 459 23.00 -11.71 14.72
N SER A 460 23.23 -12.27 15.91
CA SER A 460 24.34 -13.20 16.18
C SER A 460 24.31 -14.47 15.31
N GLY A 461 23.14 -14.83 14.78
CA GLY A 461 22.95 -15.95 13.86
C GLY A 461 23.09 -15.57 12.38
N GLY A 462 23.28 -14.30 12.03
CA GLY A 462 23.41 -13.86 10.64
C GLY A 462 24.78 -14.18 10.01
N PRO A 463 24.97 -13.89 8.70
CA PRO A 463 23.95 -13.44 7.76
C PRO A 463 23.07 -14.61 7.26
N TYR A 464 21.78 -14.35 7.05
CA TYR A 464 20.82 -15.33 6.56
C TYR A 464 20.74 -15.35 5.03
N GLN A 465 20.46 -16.51 4.43
CA GLN A 465 20.28 -16.62 2.98
C GLN A 465 18.81 -16.56 2.55
N VAL A 466 17.90 -16.92 3.47
CA VAL A 466 16.46 -16.82 3.31
C VAL A 466 15.89 -16.32 4.65
N ALA A 467 15.01 -15.33 4.62
CA ALA A 467 14.26 -14.90 5.79
C ALA A 467 12.77 -14.86 5.49
N LEU A 468 11.95 -15.30 6.45
CA LEU A 468 10.51 -15.29 6.39
C LEU A 468 9.97 -14.28 7.40
N PHE A 469 9.20 -13.31 6.91
CA PHE A 469 8.38 -12.39 7.68
C PHE A 469 6.93 -12.54 7.24
N VAL A 470 6.30 -13.66 7.64
CA VAL A 470 4.99 -14.07 7.14
C VAL A 470 3.97 -14.02 8.26
N GLY A 471 2.84 -13.38 8.00
CA GLY A 471 1.71 -13.34 8.90
C GLY A 471 1.81 -12.32 10.02
N LEU A 472 2.78 -11.40 10.00
CA LEU A 472 2.83 -10.24 10.91
C LEU A 472 2.67 -8.89 10.22
N SER A 473 2.83 -8.77 8.90
CA SER A 473 2.75 -7.48 8.20
C SER A 473 1.44 -6.73 8.43
N SER A 474 0.36 -7.47 8.68
CA SER A 474 -0.98 -6.94 8.95
C SER A 474 -1.23 -6.66 10.43
N TRP A 475 -0.42 -7.21 11.34
CA TRP A 475 -0.60 -7.12 12.80
C TRP A 475 0.48 -6.28 13.49
N LEU A 476 1.58 -5.99 12.83
CA LEU A 476 2.51 -4.98 13.32
C LEU A 476 2.05 -3.59 12.88
N PRO A 477 2.15 -2.57 13.78
CA PRO A 477 2.07 -1.18 13.37
C PRO A 477 3.05 -0.92 12.22
N LYS A 478 2.67 -0.04 11.29
CA LYS A 478 3.51 0.26 10.11
C LYS A 478 4.92 0.72 10.48
N PRO A 479 5.13 1.58 11.50
CA PRO A 479 6.48 1.96 11.95
C PRO A 479 7.32 0.74 12.34
N LEU A 480 6.74 -0.20 13.10
CA LEU A 480 7.42 -1.42 13.53
C LEU A 480 7.68 -2.38 12.35
N THR A 481 6.78 -2.45 11.38
CA THR A 481 6.97 -3.23 10.15
C THR A 481 8.14 -2.69 9.34
N VAL A 482 8.20 -1.37 9.10
CA VAL A 482 9.30 -0.74 8.35
C VAL A 482 10.62 -0.85 9.10
N ALA A 483 10.62 -0.60 10.41
CA ALA A 483 11.81 -0.75 11.25
C ALA A 483 12.33 -2.20 11.25
N HIS A 484 11.43 -3.18 11.36
CA HIS A 484 11.81 -4.60 11.33
C HIS A 484 12.34 -5.02 9.95
N LEU A 485 11.66 -4.68 8.86
CA LEU A 485 12.12 -5.01 7.50
C LEU A 485 13.46 -4.35 7.17
N THR A 486 13.66 -3.10 7.56
CA THR A 486 14.93 -2.39 7.37
C THR A 486 16.06 -3.03 8.17
N TRP A 487 15.81 -3.38 9.44
CA TRP A 487 16.78 -4.10 10.26
C TRP A 487 17.09 -5.50 9.70
N LEU A 488 16.06 -6.25 9.30
CA LEU A 488 16.17 -7.59 8.75
C LEU A 488 16.98 -7.58 7.46
N ARG A 489 16.81 -6.53 6.62
CA ARG A 489 17.67 -6.34 5.44
C ARG A 489 19.14 -6.33 5.84
N GLY A 490 19.53 -5.69 6.93
CA GLY A 490 20.90 -5.69 7.44
C GLY A 490 21.44 -7.07 7.86
N GLN A 491 20.56 -8.03 8.18
CA GLN A 491 20.91 -9.39 8.60
C GLN A 491 20.99 -10.39 7.44
N LEU A 492 20.70 -9.93 6.21
CA LEU A 492 20.63 -10.77 5.02
C LEU A 492 21.91 -10.72 4.19
N ALA A 493 22.38 -11.89 3.77
CA ALA A 493 23.52 -12.02 2.86
C ALA A 493 23.26 -11.31 1.52
N PRO A 494 24.31 -10.96 0.74
CA PRO A 494 24.15 -10.58 -0.65
C PRO A 494 23.36 -11.67 -1.42
N ASP A 495 22.39 -11.26 -2.23
CA ASP A 495 21.44 -12.12 -2.95
C ASP A 495 20.55 -13.02 -2.07
N ALA A 496 20.43 -12.73 -0.79
CA ALA A 496 19.41 -13.37 0.04
C ALA A 496 17.99 -13.04 -0.44
N VAL A 497 17.03 -13.86 -0.05
CA VAL A 497 15.61 -13.64 -0.34
C VAL A 497 14.84 -13.42 0.95
N LEU A 498 14.01 -12.37 0.94
CA LEU A 498 12.92 -12.18 1.87
C LEU A 498 11.67 -12.83 1.29
N VAL A 499 11.00 -13.64 2.09
CA VAL A 499 9.64 -14.11 1.84
C VAL A 499 8.72 -13.45 2.86
N THR A 500 7.68 -12.81 2.37
CA THR A 500 6.75 -12.02 3.19
C THR A 500 5.37 -12.05 2.56
N ASP A 501 4.35 -11.62 3.29
CA ASP A 501 2.99 -11.52 2.81
C ASP A 501 2.34 -10.19 3.16
N CYS A 502 1.24 -9.87 2.49
CA CYS A 502 0.33 -8.81 2.89
C CYS A 502 -1.12 -9.19 2.61
N PHE A 503 -2.05 -8.50 3.27
CA PHE A 503 -3.48 -8.67 3.04
C PHE A 503 -4.08 -7.40 2.47
N SER A 504 -4.91 -7.56 1.44
CA SER A 504 -5.78 -6.51 0.91
C SER A 504 -7.07 -6.46 1.71
N ALA A 505 -7.52 -5.25 2.03
CA ALA A 505 -8.80 -5.02 2.68
C ALA A 505 -9.98 -5.50 1.80
N ASP A 506 -10.96 -6.13 2.42
CA ASP A 506 -12.26 -6.49 1.82
C ASP A 506 -13.35 -6.43 2.91
N THR A 507 -14.52 -6.99 2.64
CA THR A 507 -15.69 -7.08 3.50
C THR A 507 -15.35 -7.66 4.87
N TYR A 508 -14.43 -8.64 4.96
CA TYR A 508 -13.99 -9.19 6.25
C TYR A 508 -13.26 -8.15 7.13
N ALA A 509 -12.59 -7.17 6.53
CA ALA A 509 -11.89 -6.12 7.27
C ALA A 509 -12.87 -5.18 7.98
N GLU A 510 -14.02 -4.91 7.36
CA GLU A 510 -15.11 -4.14 7.99
C GLU A 510 -15.66 -4.89 9.21
N GLY A 511 -15.97 -6.19 9.05
CA GLY A 511 -16.42 -7.07 10.14
C GLY A 511 -15.39 -7.15 11.27
N GLY A 512 -14.12 -7.39 10.94
CA GLY A 512 -13.02 -7.43 11.87
C GLY A 512 -12.86 -6.13 12.67
N ARG A 513 -13.00 -4.97 12.02
CA ARG A 513 -12.95 -3.67 12.71
C ARG A 513 -14.07 -3.53 13.74
N TYR A 514 -15.30 -3.92 13.41
CA TYR A 514 -16.41 -3.91 14.37
C TYR A 514 -16.19 -4.89 15.51
N ALA A 515 -15.55 -6.02 15.22
CA ALA A 515 -15.09 -6.98 16.21
C ALA A 515 -13.88 -6.49 17.03
N GLY A 516 -13.35 -5.29 16.77
CA GLY A 516 -12.26 -4.71 17.56
C GLY A 516 -10.85 -5.08 17.08
N TYR A 517 -10.71 -5.77 15.95
CA TYR A 517 -9.41 -6.02 15.34
C TYR A 517 -8.83 -4.72 14.76
N ARG A 518 -7.54 -4.51 15.04
CA ARG A 518 -6.72 -3.46 14.42
C ARG A 518 -5.74 -4.14 13.48
N ALA A 519 -5.75 -3.75 12.21
CA ALA A 519 -4.90 -4.33 11.20
C ALA A 519 -4.44 -3.29 10.19
N SER A 520 -3.28 -3.58 9.60
CA SER A 520 -2.78 -2.92 8.40
C SER A 520 -3.12 -3.74 7.17
N TYR A 521 -3.61 -3.06 6.14
CA TYR A 521 -3.90 -3.61 4.83
C TYR A 521 -3.05 -2.91 3.78
N TYR A 522 -2.69 -3.65 2.73
CA TYR A 522 -1.86 -3.13 1.66
C TYR A 522 -2.40 -3.62 0.33
N SER A 523 -2.43 -2.74 -0.68
CA SER A 523 -2.45 -3.24 -2.05
C SER A 523 -1.09 -3.88 -2.36
N PRO A 524 -1.02 -4.85 -3.29
CA PRO A 524 0.26 -5.42 -3.70
C PRO A 524 1.29 -4.36 -4.12
N ALA A 525 0.86 -3.37 -4.90
CA ALA A 525 1.73 -2.29 -5.37
C ALA A 525 2.26 -1.42 -4.21
N ALA A 526 1.41 -1.10 -3.23
CA ALA A 526 1.84 -0.33 -2.05
C ALA A 526 2.83 -1.13 -1.21
N TYR A 527 2.62 -2.44 -1.04
CA TYR A 527 3.53 -3.29 -0.30
C TYR A 527 4.88 -3.48 -1.02
N GLN A 528 4.88 -3.64 -2.35
CA GLN A 528 6.11 -3.65 -3.16
C GLN A 528 6.93 -2.37 -2.98
N ALA A 529 6.27 -1.20 -2.96
CA ALA A 529 6.96 0.06 -2.71
C ALA A 529 7.52 0.15 -1.28
N LEU A 530 6.83 -0.41 -0.28
CA LEU A 530 7.34 -0.53 1.09
C LEU A 530 8.59 -1.42 1.16
N LEU A 531 8.60 -2.54 0.42
CA LEU A 531 9.78 -3.41 0.32
C LEU A 531 10.95 -2.69 -0.36
N GLU A 532 10.67 -1.94 -1.42
CA GLU A 532 11.66 -1.11 -2.10
C GLU A 532 12.26 -0.05 -1.15
N TRP A 533 11.41 0.60 -0.36
CA TRP A 533 11.83 1.54 0.69
C TRP A 533 12.81 0.90 1.68
N CYS A 534 12.48 -0.30 2.17
CA CYS A 534 13.26 -1.07 3.15
C CYS A 534 14.53 -1.73 2.57
N GLY A 535 14.89 -1.48 1.31
CA GLY A 535 16.14 -1.98 0.71
C GLY A 535 16.04 -3.36 0.06
N TYR A 536 14.83 -3.78 -0.29
CA TYR A 536 14.60 -4.99 -1.10
C TYR A 536 14.30 -4.61 -2.56
N ALA A 537 14.35 -5.60 -3.46
CA ALA A 537 13.90 -5.46 -4.85
C ALA A 537 12.37 -5.63 -4.88
N GLY A 538 11.67 -4.70 -4.26
CA GLY A 538 10.23 -4.80 -4.02
C GLY A 538 9.43 -4.72 -5.31
N LEU A 539 9.85 -3.86 -6.24
CA LEU A 539 9.15 -3.64 -7.51
C LEU A 539 9.37 -4.77 -8.52
N GLU A 540 10.45 -5.53 -8.35
CA GLU A 540 10.73 -6.76 -9.11
C GLU A 540 10.08 -7.99 -8.46
N ALA A 541 9.59 -7.87 -7.21
CA ALA A 541 8.98 -8.97 -6.49
C ALA A 541 7.63 -9.31 -7.13
N VAL A 542 7.50 -10.52 -7.65
CA VAL A 542 6.22 -11.02 -8.17
C VAL A 542 5.32 -11.41 -7.01
N ALA A 543 4.14 -10.80 -6.93
CA ALA A 543 3.10 -11.15 -5.96
C ALA A 543 2.32 -12.39 -6.44
N THR A 544 2.35 -13.47 -5.68
CA THR A 544 1.44 -14.60 -5.89
C THR A 544 0.24 -14.45 -4.96
N SER A 545 -0.96 -14.40 -5.53
CA SER A 545 -2.19 -14.12 -4.76
C SER A 545 -3.03 -15.39 -4.58
N GLY A 546 -3.73 -15.50 -3.46
CA GLY A 546 -4.75 -16.53 -3.27
C GLY A 546 -5.95 -16.34 -4.19
N ARG A 547 -6.88 -17.30 -4.18
CA ARG A 547 -8.00 -17.36 -5.14
C ARG A 547 -8.89 -16.11 -5.12
N ASP A 548 -9.07 -15.54 -3.93
CA ASP A 548 -9.92 -14.37 -3.70
C ASP A 548 -9.13 -13.05 -3.82
N ARG A 549 -7.83 -13.10 -4.12
CA ARG A 549 -6.92 -11.94 -4.15
C ARG A 549 -6.91 -11.11 -2.85
N ILE A 550 -7.14 -11.78 -1.72
CA ILE A 550 -7.09 -11.18 -0.39
C ILE A 550 -5.68 -11.25 0.18
N ASN A 551 -5.03 -12.42 0.15
CA ASN A 551 -3.64 -12.60 0.57
C ASN A 551 -2.70 -12.54 -0.63
N HIS A 552 -1.51 -11.99 -0.40
CA HIS A 552 -0.46 -11.87 -1.42
C HIS A 552 0.88 -12.26 -0.81
N VAL A 553 1.60 -13.18 -1.43
CA VAL A 553 2.93 -13.63 -1.02
C VAL A 553 3.97 -13.04 -1.96
N PHE A 554 5.06 -12.53 -1.40
CA PHE A 554 6.17 -11.92 -2.13
C PHE A 554 7.46 -12.67 -1.84
N LEU A 555 8.22 -12.95 -2.90
CA LEU A 555 9.63 -13.32 -2.81
C LEU A 555 10.42 -12.14 -3.35
N SER A 556 11.15 -11.44 -2.49
CA SER A 556 11.92 -10.26 -2.87
C SER A 556 13.39 -10.46 -2.56
N ARG A 557 14.26 -10.11 -3.53
CA ARG A 557 15.70 -10.19 -3.33
C ARG A 557 16.16 -9.02 -2.47
N ALA A 558 17.12 -9.28 -1.60
CA ALA A 558 17.78 -8.25 -0.83
C ALA A 558 18.69 -7.44 -1.77
N ARG A 559 18.43 -6.14 -2.00
CA ARG A 559 19.29 -5.31 -2.89
C ARG A 559 20.64 -5.11 -2.24
N ALA A 560 21.74 -5.33 -2.94
CA ALA A 560 23.08 -5.01 -2.42
C ALA A 560 23.11 -3.53 -2.01
N GLY A 561 23.02 -3.27 -0.71
CA GLY A 561 23.07 -1.94 -0.13
C GLY A 561 24.37 -1.82 0.66
N ARG A 562 25.07 -0.68 0.53
CA ARG A 562 26.09 -0.26 1.50
C ARG A 562 25.45 -0.37 2.88
N ARG A 563 26.11 -1.02 3.84
CA ARG A 563 25.73 -0.94 5.25
C ARG A 563 25.68 0.54 5.61
N GLU A 564 24.49 1.13 5.70
CA GLU A 564 24.37 2.39 6.42
C GLU A 564 24.74 2.09 7.88
N PRO A 565 25.63 2.89 8.50
CA PRO A 565 25.94 2.73 9.90
C PRO A 565 24.63 2.85 10.70
N ALA A 566 24.51 2.03 11.73
CA ALA A 566 23.35 2.04 12.63
C ALA A 566 23.00 3.48 13.00
N ARG A 567 21.74 3.87 12.80
CA ARG A 567 21.22 5.13 13.34
C ARG A 567 21.32 5.03 14.86
N THR A 568 22.35 5.66 15.44
CA THR A 568 22.36 6.05 16.84
C THR A 568 21.51 7.30 16.96
N GLY A 569 20.33 7.16 17.55
CA GLY A 569 19.39 8.25 17.80
C GLY A 569 18.16 7.73 18.53
#